data_AF-A0A8S4SCF2-F1
#
_entry.id   AF-A0A8S4SCF2-F1
#
_cell.length_a   1.000
_cell.length_b   1.000
_cell.length_c   1.000
_cell.angle_alpha   90.00
_cell.angle_beta   90.00
_cell.angle_gamma   90.00
#
_symmetry.space_group_name_H-M   'P 1'
#
loop_
_entity.id
_entity.type
_entity.pdbx_description
1 polymer ?
#
loop_
_entity_poly.entity_id
_entity_poly.type
_entity_poly.pdbx_seq_one_letter_code
_entity_poly.pdbx_strand_id
1 'polypeptide(L)'
;MLPDQDYKEHLTRTFVLHYARIPLVLEGSADPDTLSNRVVHMSVQLFSNEALALRCVQSLQLLHVMVLSLRLMMAKVLVRAEPHAPAASRHRVIDCTRRVMKEHCYWPLVSDFNNVLSHRSVALLFLQDDALVHMWFEFLSMLQGECDLAIQLSLAAAVKPARPRVLDNVLSAV
;
A
#
# COMPACT_ATOMS: atom_id res chain seq x y z
N MET A 1 -9.48 3.57 -24.39
CA MET A 1 -8.50 2.57 -23.93
C MET A 1 -7.22 2.71 -24.75
N LEU A 2 -6.05 2.42 -24.16
CA LEU A 2 -4.77 2.43 -24.90
C LEU A 2 -4.86 1.43 -26.08
N PRO A 3 -4.60 1.87 -27.33
CA PRO A 3 -4.85 1.06 -28.53
C PRO A 3 -3.83 -0.05 -28.73
N ASP A 4 -2.60 0.14 -28.22
CA ASP A 4 -1.50 -0.81 -28.33
C ASP A 4 -1.37 -1.62 -27.02
N GLN A 5 -1.47 -2.95 -27.13
CA GLN A 5 -1.45 -3.85 -25.97
C GLN A 5 -0.05 -4.01 -25.38
N ASP A 6 0.99 -4.00 -26.20
CA ASP A 6 2.37 -4.14 -25.74
C ASP A 6 2.77 -2.91 -24.94
N TYR A 7 2.44 -1.72 -25.44
CA TYR A 7 2.61 -0.46 -24.72
C TYR A 7 1.86 -0.47 -23.39
N LYS A 8 0.59 -0.92 -23.39
CA LYS A 8 -0.20 -1.03 -22.16
C LYS A 8 0.50 -1.93 -21.14
N GLU A 9 0.98 -3.11 -21.56
CA GLU A 9 1.68 -4.04 -20.68
C GLU A 9 2.97 -3.43 -20.11
N HIS A 10 3.82 -2.85 -20.96
CA HIS A 10 5.06 -2.22 -20.50
C HIS A 10 4.80 -1.04 -19.56
N LEU A 11 3.79 -0.21 -19.86
CA LEU A 11 3.38 0.90 -19.02
C LEU A 11 2.83 0.40 -17.67
N THR A 12 1.97 -0.62 -17.66
CA THR A 12 1.44 -1.19 -16.41
C THR A 12 2.57 -1.76 -15.55
N ARG A 13 3.51 -2.52 -16.15
CA ARG A 13 4.67 -3.05 -15.40
C ARG A 13 5.52 -1.94 -14.81
N THR A 14 5.80 -0.90 -15.59
CA THR A 14 6.58 0.28 -15.13
C THR A 14 5.87 1.01 -14.01
N PHE A 15 4.55 1.18 -14.12
CA PHE A 15 3.72 1.77 -13.07
C PHE A 15 3.84 0.97 -11.76
N VAL A 16 3.74 -0.36 -11.82
CA VAL A 16 3.90 -1.22 -10.64
C VAL A 16 5.29 -1.10 -10.02
N LEU A 17 6.35 -1.08 -10.83
CA LEU A 17 7.74 -0.92 -10.35
C LEU A 17 7.99 0.43 -9.64
N HIS A 18 7.15 1.43 -9.90
CA HIS A 18 7.24 2.76 -9.29
C HIS A 18 6.12 3.06 -8.30
N TYR A 19 5.26 2.08 -8.00
CA TYR A 19 4.06 2.29 -7.18
C TYR A 19 4.39 2.85 -5.79
N ALA A 20 5.47 2.38 -5.17
CA ALA A 20 5.92 2.85 -3.86
C ALA A 20 6.30 4.34 -3.80
N ARG A 21 6.50 4.99 -4.95
CA ARG A 21 6.79 6.44 -5.03
C ARG A 21 5.51 7.28 -5.02
N ILE A 22 4.36 6.72 -5.38
CA ILE A 22 3.08 7.44 -5.44
C ILE A 22 2.77 8.12 -4.10
N PRO A 23 2.90 7.45 -2.92
CA PRO A 23 2.75 8.10 -1.63
C PRO A 23 3.58 9.36 -1.44
N LEU A 24 4.86 9.31 -1.82
CA LEU A 24 5.81 10.40 -1.62
C LEU A 24 5.43 11.61 -2.46
N VAL A 25 5.02 11.38 -3.71
CA VAL A 25 4.59 12.45 -4.61
C VAL A 25 3.25 13.04 -4.18
N LEU A 26 2.31 12.22 -3.70
CA LEU A 26 1.02 12.70 -3.17
C LEU A 26 1.20 13.57 -1.92
N GLU A 27 2.03 13.11 -0.97
CA GLU A 27 2.32 13.86 0.26
C GLU A 27 3.06 15.19 -0.01
N GLY A 28 3.89 15.24 -1.06
CA GLY A 28 4.66 16.41 -1.45
C GLY A 28 3.98 17.35 -2.47
N SER A 29 2.86 16.95 -3.08
CA SER A 29 2.20 17.73 -4.15
C SER A 29 1.68 19.07 -3.61
N ALA A 30 1.70 20.15 -4.38
CA ALA A 30 0.99 21.38 -4.00
C ALA A 30 -0.55 21.28 -4.20
N ASP A 31 -0.98 20.33 -5.03
CA ASP A 31 -2.37 20.06 -5.39
C ASP A 31 -2.62 18.53 -5.40
N PRO A 32 -2.85 17.93 -4.22
CA PRO A 32 -3.00 16.48 -4.12
C PRO A 32 -4.35 15.99 -4.63
N ASP A 33 -5.39 16.81 -4.68
CA ASP A 33 -6.71 16.40 -5.20
C ASP A 33 -6.62 16.11 -6.70
N THR A 34 -6.05 17.05 -7.48
CA THR A 34 -5.85 16.85 -8.92
C THR A 34 -4.93 15.67 -9.19
N LEU A 35 -3.84 15.55 -8.43
CA LEU A 35 -2.89 14.44 -8.60
C LEU A 35 -3.53 13.09 -8.25
N SER A 36 -4.29 13.02 -7.17
CA SER A 36 -5.03 11.84 -6.73
C SER A 36 -5.96 11.33 -7.82
N ASN A 37 -6.76 12.24 -8.41
CA ASN A 37 -7.66 11.90 -9.51
C ASN A 37 -6.91 11.32 -10.71
N ARG A 38 -5.76 11.91 -11.08
CA ARG A 38 -4.95 11.41 -12.19
C ARG A 38 -4.38 10.02 -11.93
N VAL A 39 -3.90 9.76 -10.70
CA VAL A 39 -3.40 8.44 -10.29
C VAL A 39 -4.51 7.40 -10.40
N VAL A 40 -5.67 7.66 -9.80
CA VAL A 40 -6.83 6.74 -9.84
C VAL A 40 -7.31 6.49 -11.27
N HIS A 41 -7.41 7.53 -12.09
CA HIS A 41 -7.81 7.35 -13.50
C HIS A 41 -6.80 6.52 -14.28
N MET A 42 -5.50 6.73 -14.05
CA MET A 42 -4.46 5.95 -14.70
C MET A 42 -4.50 4.49 -14.26
N SER A 43 -4.55 4.22 -12.94
CA SER A 43 -4.55 2.86 -12.39
C SER A 43 -5.78 2.06 -12.85
N VAL A 44 -6.98 2.67 -12.87
CA VAL A 44 -8.20 2.05 -13.38
C VAL A 44 -8.02 1.60 -14.83
N GLN A 45 -7.40 2.44 -15.66
CA GLN A 45 -7.14 2.09 -17.06
C GLN A 45 -6.10 0.98 -17.20
N LEU A 46 -5.03 0.99 -16.40
CA LEU A 46 -3.96 0.01 -16.46
C LEU A 46 -4.42 -1.37 -15.94
N PHE A 47 -5.13 -1.41 -14.82
CA PHE A 47 -5.58 -2.65 -14.16
C PHE A 47 -6.98 -3.13 -14.61
N SER A 48 -7.56 -2.51 -15.64
CA SER A 48 -8.85 -2.92 -16.23
C SER A 48 -8.85 -4.34 -16.84
N ASN A 49 -7.67 -4.88 -17.20
CA ASN A 49 -7.54 -6.23 -17.76
C ASN A 49 -7.13 -7.20 -16.64
N GLU A 50 -8.04 -8.12 -16.28
CA GLU A 50 -7.82 -9.11 -15.21
C GLU A 50 -6.55 -9.94 -15.43
N ALA A 51 -6.29 -10.41 -16.66
CA ALA A 51 -5.12 -11.24 -16.95
C ALA A 51 -3.81 -10.47 -16.74
N LEU A 52 -3.76 -9.18 -17.11
CA LEU A 52 -2.59 -8.33 -16.88
C LEU A 52 -2.43 -7.99 -15.39
N ALA A 53 -3.53 -7.67 -14.69
CA ALA A 53 -3.53 -7.43 -13.25
C ALA A 53 -3.01 -8.67 -12.50
N LEU A 54 -3.52 -9.86 -12.83
CA LEU A 54 -3.08 -11.12 -12.26
C LEU A 54 -1.58 -11.38 -12.49
N ARG A 55 -1.07 -11.14 -13.70
CA ARG A 55 0.38 -11.22 -13.99
C ARG A 55 1.18 -10.26 -13.11
N CYS A 56 0.70 -9.04 -12.87
CA CYS A 56 1.37 -8.07 -12.00
C CYS A 56 1.35 -8.52 -10.53
N VAL A 57 0.27 -9.12 -10.05
CA VAL A 57 0.20 -9.70 -8.70
C VAL A 57 1.24 -10.82 -8.54
N GLN A 58 1.27 -11.77 -9.48
CA GLN A 58 2.13 -12.94 -9.40
C GLN A 58 3.61 -12.61 -9.63
N SER A 59 3.91 -11.79 -10.65
CA SER A 59 5.29 -11.54 -11.11
C SER A 59 5.96 -10.34 -10.45
N LEU A 60 5.16 -9.36 -10.01
CA LEU A 60 5.65 -8.09 -9.47
C LEU A 60 5.17 -7.82 -8.04
N GLN A 61 4.47 -8.77 -7.42
CA GLN A 61 3.99 -8.67 -6.03
C GLN A 61 3.11 -7.43 -5.82
N LEU A 62 2.27 -7.10 -6.81
CA LEU A 62 1.48 -5.86 -6.83
C LEU A 62 0.72 -5.59 -5.52
N LEU A 63 0.01 -6.60 -4.98
CA LEU A 63 -0.75 -6.42 -3.75
C LEU A 63 0.14 -6.11 -2.54
N HIS A 64 1.27 -6.79 -2.40
CA HIS A 64 2.25 -6.50 -1.35
C HIS A 64 2.77 -5.07 -1.44
N VAL A 65 3.10 -4.62 -2.66
CA VAL A 65 3.59 -3.25 -2.87
C VAL A 65 2.51 -2.23 -2.51
N MET A 66 1.24 -2.47 -2.87
CA MET A 66 0.12 -1.60 -2.52
C MET A 66 -0.10 -1.50 -1.00
N VAL A 67 -0.21 -2.63 -0.31
CA VAL A 67 -0.44 -2.67 1.15
C VAL A 67 0.75 -2.10 1.92
N LEU A 68 1.98 -2.42 1.52
CA LEU A 68 3.18 -1.86 2.14
C LEU A 68 3.25 -0.34 1.95
N SER A 69 2.91 0.16 0.76
CA SER A 69 2.89 1.60 0.48
C SER A 69 1.88 2.35 1.36
N LEU A 70 0.70 1.76 1.57
CA LEU A 70 -0.32 2.27 2.50
C LEU A 70 0.20 2.28 3.95
N ARG A 71 0.74 1.15 4.43
CA ARG A 71 1.30 1.04 5.79
C ARG A 71 2.39 2.07 6.03
N LEU A 72 3.33 2.21 5.11
CA LEU A 72 4.44 3.16 5.25
C LEU A 72 3.95 4.61 5.28
N MET A 73 2.94 4.95 4.47
CA MET A 73 2.32 6.28 4.51
C MET A 73 1.65 6.54 5.87
N MET A 74 0.87 5.59 6.40
CA MET A 74 0.20 5.74 7.71
C MET A 74 1.19 5.78 8.87
N ALA A 75 2.25 4.98 8.82
CA ALA A 75 3.25 4.92 9.89
C ALA A 75 3.91 6.28 10.17
N LYS A 76 4.03 7.15 9.15
CA LYS A 76 4.59 8.51 9.27
C LYS A 76 3.70 9.49 10.04
N VAL A 77 2.43 9.14 10.23
CA VAL A 77 1.44 9.97 10.93
C VAL A 77 0.96 9.34 12.23
N LEU A 78 1.58 8.24 12.68
CA LEU A 78 1.31 7.66 13.99
C LEU A 78 1.90 8.52 15.12
N VAL A 79 1.07 8.87 16.09
CA VAL A 79 1.42 9.61 17.30
C VAL A 79 0.98 8.82 18.54
N ARG A 80 1.56 9.12 19.71
CA ARG A 80 1.08 8.54 20.96
C ARG A 80 -0.31 9.09 21.31
N ALA A 81 -1.21 8.21 21.72
CA ALA A 81 -2.59 8.60 22.06
C ALA A 81 -2.65 9.53 23.28
N GLU A 82 -1.80 9.27 24.28
CA GLU A 82 -1.75 10.06 25.51
C GLU A 82 -0.32 10.57 25.76
N PRO A 83 -0.09 11.89 25.70
CA PRO A 83 1.24 12.47 25.91
C PRO A 83 1.83 12.25 27.32
N HIS A 84 0.97 12.03 28.32
CA HIS A 84 1.34 11.90 29.73
C HIS A 84 1.16 10.48 30.29
N ALA A 85 0.79 9.54 29.43
CA ALA A 85 0.61 8.17 29.89
C ALA A 85 1.96 7.51 30.23
N PRO A 86 1.96 6.51 31.13
CA PRO A 86 3.19 5.84 31.57
C PRO A 86 3.99 5.35 30.37
N ALA A 87 5.32 5.28 30.46
CA ALA A 87 6.15 4.76 29.36
C ALA A 87 5.76 3.35 28.86
N ALA A 88 4.98 2.60 29.65
CA ALA A 88 4.40 1.31 29.32
C ALA A 88 3.15 1.39 28.40
N SER A 89 2.45 2.52 28.32
CA SER A 89 1.35 2.72 27.37
C SER A 89 1.93 2.95 25.97
N ARG A 90 1.83 1.93 25.12
CA ARG A 90 2.37 1.93 23.76
C ARG A 90 1.29 2.23 22.72
N HIS A 91 0.11 2.69 23.15
CA HIS A 91 -1.01 2.94 22.26
C HIS A 91 -0.70 4.11 21.32
N ARG A 92 -0.72 3.84 20.01
CA ARG A 92 -0.51 4.85 18.96
C ARG A 92 -1.76 5.01 18.12
N VAL A 93 -2.01 6.22 17.68
CA VAL A 93 -3.15 6.58 16.83
C VAL A 93 -2.66 7.41 15.66
N ILE A 94 -3.41 7.41 14.56
CA ILE A 94 -3.13 8.29 13.43
C ILE A 94 -3.50 9.72 13.82
N ASP A 95 -2.57 10.65 13.62
CA ASP A 95 -2.83 12.08 13.72
C ASP A 95 -3.60 12.58 12.49
N CYS A 96 -4.92 12.70 12.66
CA CYS A 96 -5.83 13.18 11.63
C CYS A 96 -5.63 14.66 11.25
N THR A 97 -4.80 15.42 11.98
CA THR A 97 -4.44 16.79 11.59
C THR A 97 -3.36 16.83 10.52
N ARG A 98 -2.65 15.72 10.31
CA ARG A 98 -1.62 15.60 9.28
C ARG A 98 -2.23 15.67 7.90
N ARG A 99 -1.47 16.27 6.98
CA ARG A 99 -1.86 16.47 5.59
C ARG A 99 -2.37 15.20 4.90
N VAL A 100 -1.66 14.09 5.10
CA VAL A 100 -2.02 12.76 4.57
C VAL A 100 -3.49 12.43 4.85
N MET A 101 -3.99 12.79 6.04
CA MET A 101 -5.37 12.53 6.46
C MET A 101 -6.32 13.63 6.00
N LYS A 102 -5.97 14.91 6.22
CA LYS A 102 -6.82 16.07 5.89
C LYS A 102 -7.11 16.21 4.39
N GLU A 103 -6.12 15.93 3.56
CA GLU A 103 -6.19 16.06 2.10
C GLU A 103 -6.35 14.69 1.43
N HIS A 104 -6.71 13.66 2.21
CA HIS A 104 -7.01 12.30 1.73
C HIS A 104 -5.94 11.70 0.79
N CYS A 105 -4.66 12.03 0.98
CA CYS A 105 -3.56 11.58 0.13
C CYS A 105 -3.41 10.05 0.05
N TYR A 106 -3.97 9.30 1.01
CA TYR A 106 -3.95 7.83 1.01
C TYR A 106 -5.03 7.21 0.12
N TRP A 107 -6.08 7.97 -0.23
CA TRP A 107 -7.24 7.46 -0.94
C TRP A 107 -6.93 6.83 -2.30
N PRO A 108 -6.04 7.39 -3.15
CA PRO A 108 -5.68 6.76 -4.42
C PRO A 108 -5.18 5.33 -4.25
N LEU A 109 -4.38 5.06 -3.21
CA LEU A 109 -3.86 3.72 -2.97
C LEU A 109 -4.95 2.73 -2.53
N VAL A 110 -5.88 3.18 -1.67
CA VAL A 110 -7.04 2.36 -1.27
C VAL A 110 -7.94 2.08 -2.47
N SER A 111 -8.16 3.08 -3.31
CA SER A 111 -8.97 2.97 -4.53
C SER A 111 -8.35 1.97 -5.52
N ASP A 112 -7.04 2.06 -5.76
CA ASP A 112 -6.31 1.14 -6.62
C ASP A 112 -6.36 -0.30 -6.10
N PHE A 113 -6.15 -0.48 -4.80
CA PHE A 113 -6.19 -1.80 -4.16
C PHE A 113 -7.58 -2.43 -4.31
N ASN A 114 -8.65 -1.67 -4.02
CA ASN A 114 -10.02 -2.13 -4.20
C ASN A 114 -10.36 -2.45 -5.67
N ASN A 115 -9.88 -1.63 -6.60
CA ASN A 115 -10.05 -1.88 -8.03
C ASN A 115 -9.38 -3.19 -8.46
N VAL A 116 -8.16 -3.46 -8.00
CA VAL A 116 -7.46 -4.71 -8.29
C VAL A 116 -8.14 -5.91 -7.64
N LEU A 117 -8.65 -5.78 -6.41
CA LEU A 117 -9.41 -6.83 -5.71
C LEU A 117 -10.81 -7.07 -6.31
N SER A 118 -11.33 -6.17 -7.16
CA SER A 118 -12.60 -6.41 -7.86
C SER A 118 -12.52 -7.60 -8.84
N HIS A 119 -11.32 -7.96 -9.26
CA HIS A 119 -11.06 -9.17 -10.05
C HIS A 119 -11.06 -10.41 -9.15
N ARG A 120 -11.96 -11.36 -9.43
CA ARG A 120 -12.12 -12.57 -8.61
C ARG A 120 -10.83 -13.35 -8.45
N SER A 121 -10.06 -13.54 -9.52
CA SER A 121 -8.80 -14.29 -9.46
C SER A 121 -7.78 -13.63 -8.53
N VAL A 122 -7.74 -12.30 -8.51
CA VAL A 122 -6.85 -11.53 -7.65
C VAL A 122 -7.30 -11.55 -6.19
N ALA A 123 -8.60 -11.41 -5.93
CA ALA A 123 -9.16 -11.51 -4.58
C ALA A 123 -8.88 -12.88 -3.94
N LEU A 124 -8.95 -13.96 -4.72
CA LEU A 124 -8.61 -15.30 -4.23
C LEU A 124 -7.12 -15.40 -3.85
N LEU A 125 -6.21 -14.85 -4.65
CA LEU A 125 -4.79 -14.82 -4.29
C LEU A 125 -4.53 -13.98 -3.04
N PHE A 126 -5.21 -12.85 -2.87
CA PHE A 126 -5.12 -12.05 -1.66
C PHE A 126 -5.51 -12.88 -0.43
N LEU A 127 -6.67 -13.54 -0.46
CA LEU A 127 -7.19 -14.32 0.68
C LEU A 127 -6.41 -15.61 0.97
N GLN A 128 -5.62 -16.11 0.00
CA GLN A 128 -4.76 -17.28 0.17
C GLN A 128 -3.38 -16.95 0.73
N ASP A 129 -3.01 -15.67 0.78
CA ASP A 129 -1.71 -15.21 1.24
C ASP A 129 -1.80 -14.70 2.69
N ASP A 130 -1.49 -15.58 3.64
CA ASP A 130 -1.54 -15.27 5.07
C ASP A 130 -0.68 -14.05 5.45
N ALA A 131 0.48 -13.89 4.81
CA ALA A 131 1.39 -12.79 5.11
C ALA A 131 0.81 -11.45 4.64
N LEU A 132 0.19 -11.44 3.45
CA LEU A 132 -0.46 -10.27 2.89
C LEU A 132 -1.73 -9.89 3.66
N VAL A 133 -2.54 -10.88 4.06
CA VAL A 133 -3.73 -10.67 4.91
C VAL A 133 -3.32 -10.12 6.27
N HIS A 134 -2.27 -10.67 6.89
CA HIS A 134 -1.73 -10.14 8.13
C HIS A 134 -1.27 -8.69 7.97
N MET A 135 -0.54 -8.38 6.89
CA MET A 135 -0.10 -7.02 6.58
C MET A 135 -1.27 -6.04 6.42
N TRP A 136 -2.37 -6.50 5.81
CA TRP A 136 -3.60 -5.72 5.69
C TRP A 136 -4.26 -5.47 7.05
N PHE A 137 -4.32 -6.48 7.92
CA PHE A 137 -4.86 -6.28 9.28
C PHE A 137 -4.00 -5.35 10.13
N GLU A 138 -2.68 -5.40 10.02
CA GLU A 138 -1.79 -4.43 10.68
C GLU A 138 -2.10 -3.00 10.23
N PHE A 139 -2.33 -2.78 8.93
CA PHE A 139 -2.79 -1.48 8.43
C PHE A 139 -4.13 -1.06 9.05
N LEU A 140 -5.12 -1.96 9.08
CA LEU A 140 -6.43 -1.66 9.67
C LEU A 140 -6.32 -1.33 11.18
N SER A 141 -5.42 -2.00 11.91
CA SER A 141 -5.17 -1.70 13.32
C SER A 141 -4.63 -0.29 13.53
N MET A 142 -3.83 0.27 12.61
CA MET A 142 -3.39 1.67 12.67
C MET A 142 -4.57 2.66 12.65
N LEU A 143 -5.64 2.33 11.92
CA LEU A 143 -6.85 3.16 11.82
C LEU A 143 -7.77 3.06 13.05
N GLN A 144 -7.64 2.00 13.84
CA GLN A 144 -8.48 1.73 15.01
C GLN A 144 -7.81 2.15 16.34
N GLY A 145 -6.54 2.57 16.27
CA GLY A 145 -5.67 2.69 17.44
C GLY A 145 -4.85 1.42 17.60
N GLU A 146 -3.54 1.53 17.33
CA GLU A 146 -2.59 0.45 17.59
C GLU A 146 -2.45 0.27 19.10
N CYS A 147 -3.11 -0.72 19.67
CA CYS A 147 -2.57 -1.40 20.85
C CYS A 147 -1.37 -2.21 20.37
N ASP A 148 -0.17 -1.81 20.78
CA ASP A 148 1.09 -2.54 20.51
C ASP A 148 0.99 -3.95 21.14
N LEU A 149 0.29 -4.87 20.47
CA LEU A 149 0.33 -6.29 20.78
C LEU A 149 1.77 -6.69 20.42
N ALA A 150 2.53 -7.10 21.41
CA ALA A 150 3.95 -7.45 21.33
C ALA A 150 4.25 -8.67 20.43
N ILE A 151 3.79 -8.68 19.18
CA ILE A 151 3.98 -9.72 18.16
C ILE A 151 4.43 -9.09 16.83
N GLN A 152 5.26 -8.05 16.86
CA GLN A 152 5.95 -7.58 15.66
C GLN A 152 7.40 -8.10 15.56
N LEU A 153 8.04 -8.45 16.69
CA LEU A 153 9.43 -8.92 16.72
C LEU A 153 9.60 -10.45 16.66
N SER A 154 8.60 -11.25 17.06
CA SER A 154 8.70 -12.71 17.03
C SER A 154 8.36 -13.34 15.66
N LEU A 155 7.60 -12.66 14.81
CA LEU A 155 7.22 -13.16 13.47
C LEU A 155 8.21 -12.77 12.37
N ALA A 156 8.90 -11.63 12.50
CA ALA A 156 10.03 -11.29 11.62
C ALA A 156 11.20 -12.29 11.74
N ALA A 157 11.31 -13.00 12.88
CA ALA A 157 12.29 -14.05 13.10
C ALA A 157 11.81 -15.45 12.64
N ALA A 158 10.49 -15.67 12.50
CA ALA A 158 9.91 -16.98 12.18
C ALA A 158 9.54 -17.17 10.70
N VAL A 159 9.52 -16.10 9.91
CA VAL A 159 9.22 -16.16 8.47
C VAL A 159 10.53 -16.06 7.67
N LYS A 160 11.17 -17.20 7.37
CA LYS A 160 12.01 -17.29 6.17
C LYS A 160 11.10 -17.64 4.99
N PRO A 161 11.03 -16.78 3.96
CA PRO A 161 11.42 -17.24 2.64
C PRO A 161 12.23 -16.18 1.86
N ALA A 162 12.88 -16.61 0.79
CA ALA A 162 13.86 -15.84 0.01
C ALA A 162 13.40 -14.40 -0.31
N ARG A 163 14.23 -13.40 0.01
CA ARG A 163 14.05 -12.00 -0.43
C ARG A 163 13.90 -11.96 -1.96
N PRO A 164 12.76 -11.49 -2.50
CA PRO A 164 12.68 -11.11 -3.89
C PRO A 164 13.39 -9.75 -4.06
N ARG A 165 14.33 -9.65 -5.01
CA ARG A 165 15.09 -8.42 -5.34
C ARG A 165 14.23 -7.16 -5.57
N VAL A 166 12.92 -7.33 -5.79
CA VAL A 166 11.97 -6.22 -6.00
C VAL A 166 11.71 -5.42 -4.72
N LEU A 167 11.73 -6.06 -3.54
CA LEU A 167 11.58 -5.36 -2.25
C LEU A 167 12.81 -4.50 -1.90
N ASP A 168 14.01 -4.92 -2.32
CA ASP A 168 15.22 -4.11 -2.14
C ASP A 168 15.17 -2.81 -2.96
N ASN A 169 14.47 -2.79 -4.11
CA ASN A 169 14.23 -1.57 -4.89
C ASN A 169 13.17 -0.64 -4.26
N VAL A 170 12.20 -1.21 -3.51
CA VAL A 170 11.21 -0.44 -2.75
C VAL A 170 11.87 0.21 -1.53
N LEU A 171 12.73 -0.51 -0.81
CA LEU A 171 13.42 0.00 0.37
C LEU A 171 14.60 0.94 0.05
N SER A 172 15.21 0.85 -1.13
CA SER A 172 16.29 1.75 -1.57
C SER A 172 15.78 3.06 -2.21
N ALA A 173 14.47 3.18 -2.45
CA ALA A 173 13.83 4.37 -3.02
C ALA A 173 13.06 5.22 -1.97
N VAL A 174 13.13 4.84 -0.69
CA VAL A 174 12.61 5.57 0.48
C VAL A 174 13.80 6.05 1.30
#